data_AF-A0A9P0QH21-F1
#
_entry.id   AF-A0A9P0QH21-F1
#
_cell.length_a   1.000
_cell.length_b   1.000
_cell.length_c   1.000
_cell.angle_alpha   90.00
_cell.angle_beta   90.00
_cell.angle_gamma   90.00
#
_symmetry.space_group_name_H-M   'P 1'
#
loop_
_entity.id
_entity.type
_entity.pdbx_description
1 polymer ?
#
loop_
_entity_poly.entity_id
_entity_poly.type
_entity_poly.pdbx_seq_one_letter_code
_entity_poly.pdbx_strand_id
1 'polypeptide(L)'
;MMQQIFRNGSVRGEDIPYILGLPIVGGGSFFPHNYSHADAQISKTVITYLSNFVKRGDPNTVQPYQANFVQERSSYNMGIPYWDTYDNINQFYLEIAVQ
;
A
#
# COMPACT_ATOMS: atom_id res chain seq x y z
N MET A 1 27.41 18.32 11.49
CA MET A 1 27.13 17.31 10.46
C MET A 1 26.43 16.15 11.15
N MET A 2 25.09 16.10 11.13
CA MET A 2 24.36 14.94 11.67
C MET A 2 24.43 13.84 10.62
N GLN A 3 25.05 12.71 10.98
CA GLN A 3 25.00 11.53 10.13
C GLN A 3 23.54 11.08 10.07
N GLN A 4 22.96 11.09 8.86
CA GLN A 4 21.74 10.33 8.64
C GLN A 4 22.11 8.87 8.86
N ILE A 5 21.67 8.32 9.99
CA ILE A 5 21.69 6.89 10.21
C ILE A 5 20.73 6.31 9.17
N PHE A 6 21.26 5.68 8.13
CA PHE A 6 20.47 4.82 7.27
C PHE A 6 19.95 3.68 8.15
N ARG A 7 18.69 3.81 8.58
CA ARG A 7 18.00 2.72 9.24
C ARG A 7 17.55 1.77 8.14
N ASN A 8 18.15 0.58 8.11
CA ASN A 8 17.73 -0.47 7.19
C ASN A 8 16.46 -1.11 7.76
N GLY A 9 15.29 -0.59 7.38
CA GLY A 9 13.99 -1.16 7.71
C GLY A 9 12.96 -0.14 8.18
N SER A 10 11.70 -0.57 8.17
CA SER A 10 10.61 0.29 8.63
C SER A 10 10.56 0.41 10.15
N VAL A 11 10.08 1.55 10.63
CA VAL A 11 10.02 1.93 12.03
C VAL A 11 8.56 2.11 12.45
N ARG A 12 8.27 1.93 13.74
CA ARG A 12 6.89 2.03 14.25
C ARG A 12 6.23 3.33 13.80
N GLY A 13 5.06 3.20 13.16
CA GLY A 13 4.23 4.32 12.73
C GLY A 13 4.53 4.82 11.30
N GLU A 14 5.53 4.28 10.62
CA GLU A 14 5.80 4.61 9.21
C GLU A 14 4.76 4.07 8.24
N ASP A 15 3.95 3.10 8.65
CA ASP A 15 2.82 2.54 7.90
C ASP A 15 1.62 3.50 7.84
N ILE A 16 1.45 4.35 8.87
CA ILE A 16 0.30 5.26 9.01
C ILE A 16 0.15 6.20 7.81
N PRO A 17 1.19 6.91 7.34
CA PRO A 17 1.08 7.75 6.15
C PRO A 17 0.59 7.02 4.90
N TYR A 18 1.00 5.77 4.70
CA TYR A 18 0.63 4.99 3.52
C TYR A 18 -0.84 4.57 3.58
N ILE A 19 -1.33 4.17 4.76
CA ILE A 19 -2.75 3.84 4.99
C ILE A 19 -3.63 5.09 4.80
N LEU A 20 -3.15 6.26 5.20
CA LEU A 20 -3.86 7.54 5.07
C LEU A 20 -3.77 8.18 3.67
N GLY A 21 -2.99 7.60 2.74
CA GLY A 21 -2.87 8.13 1.38
C GLY A 21 -1.92 9.32 1.23
N LEU A 22 -1.09 9.63 2.22
CA LEU A 22 -0.19 10.79 2.20
C LEU A 22 0.82 10.76 1.04
N PRO A 23 1.43 9.61 0.68
CA PRO A 23 2.28 9.52 -0.51
C PRO A 23 1.60 9.91 -1.82
N ILE A 24 0.27 9.76 -1.91
CA ILE A 24 -0.50 10.05 -3.13
C ILE A 24 -0.78 11.54 -3.26
N VAL A 25 -0.91 12.25 -2.13
CA VAL A 25 -1.23 13.69 -2.08
C VAL A 25 -0.01 14.57 -1.83
N GLY A 26 1.20 13.99 -1.75
CA GLY A 26 2.45 14.72 -1.54
C GLY A 26 2.74 15.07 -0.07
N GLY A 27 2.13 14.37 0.87
CA GLY A 27 2.33 14.56 2.32
C GLY A 27 1.29 15.46 2.99
N GLY A 28 1.61 15.91 4.20
CA GLY A 28 0.74 16.79 4.99
C GLY A 28 1.50 17.55 6.07
N SER A 29 0.87 18.53 6.71
CA SER A 29 1.53 19.41 7.70
C SER A 29 2.19 18.66 8.86
N PHE A 30 1.61 17.53 9.29
CA PHE A 30 2.15 16.69 10.36
C PHE A 30 3.04 15.55 9.85
N PHE A 31 3.12 15.36 8.54
CA PHE A 31 3.94 14.33 7.88
C PHE A 31 4.72 14.94 6.71
N PRO A 32 5.68 15.85 7.00
CA PRO A 32 6.53 16.44 5.97
C PRO A 32 7.58 15.41 5.53
N HIS A 33 7.18 14.49 4.65
CA HIS A 33 8.07 13.49 4.04
C HIS A 33 8.09 13.66 2.53
N ASN A 34 9.27 13.44 1.94
CA ASN A 34 9.43 13.41 0.48
C ASN A 34 9.12 11.99 0.00
N TYR A 35 7.87 11.79 -0.41
CA TYR A 35 7.44 10.50 -0.94
C TYR A 35 7.91 10.30 -2.39
N SER A 36 8.43 9.11 -2.65
CA SER A 36 8.79 8.66 -3.99
C SER A 36 7.57 8.17 -4.78
N HIS A 37 7.77 7.93 -6.08
CA HIS A 37 6.74 7.28 -6.89
C HIS A 37 6.41 5.87 -6.37
N ALA A 38 7.41 5.13 -5.86
CA ALA A 38 7.19 3.81 -5.28
C ALA A 38 6.35 3.87 -4.01
N ASP A 39 6.54 4.91 -3.18
CA ASP A 39 5.70 5.12 -1.99
C ASP A 39 4.24 5.34 -2.36
N ALA A 40 3.99 6.09 -3.44
CA ALA A 40 2.64 6.29 -3.96
C ALA A 40 1.99 4.98 -4.45
N GLN A 41 2.77 4.07 -5.05
CA GLN A 41 2.27 2.75 -5.45
C GLN A 41 1.94 1.89 -4.24
N ILE A 42 2.81 1.82 -3.23
CA ILE A 42 2.56 1.09 -1.99
C ILE A 42 1.31 1.62 -1.29
N SER A 43 1.20 2.94 -1.15
CA SER A 43 0.05 3.57 -0.49
C SER A 43 -1.26 3.20 -1.19
N LYS A 44 -1.28 3.22 -2.52
CA LYS A 44 -2.46 2.80 -3.30
C LYS A 44 -2.75 1.30 -3.12
N THR A 45 -1.74 0.44 -3.08
CA THR A 45 -1.91 -1.00 -2.81
C THR A 45 -2.51 -1.23 -1.42
N VAL A 46 -1.94 -0.61 -0.38
CA VAL A 46 -2.43 -0.72 1.01
C VAL A 46 -3.87 -0.23 1.14
N ILE A 47 -4.19 0.94 0.57
CA ILE A 47 -5.54 1.49 0.59
C ILE A 47 -6.51 0.58 -0.17
N THR A 48 -6.08 -0.03 -1.27
CA THR A 48 -6.91 -0.97 -2.04
C THR A 48 -7.25 -2.19 -1.20
N TYR A 49 -6.27 -2.86 -0.60
CA TYR A 49 -6.53 -4.00 0.29
C TYR A 49 -7.42 -3.63 1.47
N LEU A 50 -7.10 -2.53 2.17
CA LEU A 50 -7.88 -2.11 3.33
C LEU A 50 -9.33 -1.79 2.94
N SER A 51 -9.53 -1.08 1.83
CA SER A 51 -10.88 -0.71 1.38
C SER A 51 -11.68 -1.93 0.89
N ASN A 52 -11.05 -2.92 0.27
CA ASN A 52 -11.69 -4.17 -0.13
C ASN A 52 -12.08 -5.00 1.10
N PHE A 53 -11.15 -5.15 2.06
CA PHE A 53 -11.38 -5.86 3.30
C PHE A 53 -12.52 -5.24 4.12
N VAL A 54 -12.51 -3.91 4.30
CA VAL A 54 -13.60 -3.20 5.02
C VAL A 54 -14.96 -3.41 4.34
N LYS A 55 -15.01 -3.49 3.01
CA LYS A 55 -16.28 -3.64 2.27
C LYS A 55 -16.81 -5.07 2.27
N ARG A 56 -15.94 -6.10 2.22
CA ARG A 56 -16.33 -7.48 1.86
C ARG A 56 -15.69 -8.57 2.72
N GLY A 57 -14.75 -8.24 3.58
CA GLY A 57 -13.96 -9.21 4.36
C GLY A 57 -12.83 -9.89 3.57
N ASP A 58 -12.72 -9.63 2.27
CA ASP A 58 -11.65 -10.15 1.40
C ASP A 58 -10.83 -8.98 0.81
N PRO A 59 -9.51 -8.91 1.08
CA PRO A 59 -8.66 -7.83 0.57
C PRO A 59 -8.44 -7.91 -0.96
N ASN A 60 -8.58 -9.09 -1.57
CA ASN A 60 -8.29 -9.31 -2.99
C ASN A 60 -9.45 -8.95 -3.92
N THR A 61 -10.59 -8.51 -3.38
CA THR A 61 -11.78 -8.36 -4.20
C THR A 61 -11.67 -7.20 -5.21
N VAL A 62 -11.84 -7.51 -6.49
CA VAL A 62 -11.81 -6.50 -7.56
C VAL A 62 -13.07 -5.63 -7.52
N GLN A 63 -12.91 -4.30 -7.50
CA GLN A 63 -14.05 -3.38 -7.54
C GLN A 63 -14.63 -3.29 -8.98
N PRO A 64 -15.93 -3.56 -9.19
CA PRO A 64 -16.54 -3.47 -10.52
C PRO A 64 -16.62 -2.04 -11.05
N TYR A 65 -16.64 -1.01 -10.18
CA TYR A 65 -16.66 0.40 -10.62
C TYR A 65 -15.34 0.83 -11.28
N GLN A 66 -14.23 0.16 -10.95
CA GLN A 66 -12.96 0.43 -11.62
C GLN A 66 -12.93 -0.14 -13.05
N ALA A 67 -13.80 -1.11 -13.39
CA ALA A 67 -13.87 -1.77 -14.70
C ALA A 67 -14.23 -0.81 -15.86
N ASN A 68 -14.93 0.29 -15.57
CA ASN A 68 -15.38 1.25 -16.59
C ASN A 68 -14.39 2.41 -16.82
N PHE A 69 -13.35 2.54 -15.99
CA PHE A 69 -12.22 3.47 -16.19
C PHE A 69 -10.96 2.74 -16.69
N VAL A 70 -11.08 1.49 -17.15
CA VAL A 70 -9.97 0.53 -17.37
C VAL A 70 -9.10 0.82 -18.57
N GLN A 71 -9.48 1.67 -19.51
CA GLN A 71 -8.71 1.79 -20.74
C GLN A 71 -7.28 2.36 -20.53
N GLU A 72 -7.02 3.04 -19.42
CA GLU A 72 -5.67 3.45 -18.99
C GLU A 72 -5.12 2.72 -17.74
N ARG A 73 -5.94 1.89 -17.06
CA ARG A 73 -5.62 1.33 -15.73
C ARG A 73 -5.44 -0.18 -15.67
N SER A 74 -5.46 -0.87 -16.80
CA SER A 74 -5.07 -2.29 -16.89
C SER A 74 -3.66 -2.53 -16.29
N SER A 75 -2.74 -1.57 -16.38
CA SER A 75 -1.43 -1.62 -15.74
C SER A 75 -1.44 -1.50 -14.20
N TYR A 76 -2.55 -1.09 -13.58
CA TYR A 76 -2.62 -0.81 -12.14
C TYR A 76 -2.94 -2.04 -11.28
N ASN A 77 -3.72 -2.99 -11.82
CA ASN A 77 -4.05 -4.25 -11.13
C ASN A 77 -3.10 -5.40 -11.49
N MET A 78 -2.33 -5.31 -12.58
CA MET A 78 -1.41 -6.38 -13.01
C MET A 78 -0.18 -6.56 -12.10
N GLY A 79 -0.01 -5.73 -11.07
CA GLY A 79 1.16 -5.75 -10.18
C GLY A 79 0.85 -5.87 -8.69
N ILE A 80 -0.43 -5.91 -8.28
CA ILE A 80 -0.76 -6.14 -6.86
C ILE A 80 -0.69 -7.65 -6.62
N PRO A 81 0.19 -8.15 -5.74
CA PRO A 81 0.28 -9.57 -5.43
C PRO A 81 -1.03 -10.10 -4.85
N TYR A 82 -1.23 -11.41 -4.80
CA TYR A 82 -2.38 -11.98 -4.10
C TYR A 82 -2.08 -12.04 -2.60
N TRP A 83 -3.01 -11.60 -1.75
CA TRP A 83 -2.89 -11.73 -0.30
C TRP A 83 -3.58 -13.01 0.17
N ASP A 84 -2.78 -14.06 0.38
CA ASP A 84 -3.24 -15.33 0.91
C ASP A 84 -3.77 -15.22 2.35
N THR A 85 -4.78 -16.04 2.66
CA THR A 85 -5.36 -16.07 4.01
C THR A 85 -4.35 -16.65 5.00
N TYR A 86 -4.21 -16.00 6.14
CA TYR A 86 -3.41 -16.53 7.24
C TYR A 86 -4.13 -17.71 7.92
N ASP A 87 -3.40 -18.79 8.16
CA ASP A 87 -3.82 -19.90 9.01
C ASP A 87 -2.67 -20.34 9.92
N ASN A 88 -2.97 -21.13 10.96
CA ASN A 88 -1.98 -21.55 11.97
C ASN A 88 -0.99 -22.62 11.47
N ILE A 89 -1.20 -23.18 10.27
CA ILE A 89 -0.38 -24.24 9.67
C ILE A 89 0.65 -23.60 8.72
N ASN A 90 0.16 -22.85 7.73
CA ASN A 90 0.96 -22.26 6.66
C ASN A 90 1.52 -20.89 7.04
N GLN A 91 0.81 -20.16 7.92
CA GLN A 91 1.22 -18.84 8.42
C GLN A 91 1.59 -17.82 7.31
N PHE A 92 0.94 -17.92 6.15
CA PHE A 92 1.20 -17.01 5.04
C PHE A 92 0.90 -15.57 5.43
N TYR A 93 1.82 -14.69 5.07
CA TYR A 93 1.69 -13.25 5.26
C TYR A 93 2.07 -12.54 3.98
N LEU A 94 1.50 -11.35 3.79
CA LEU A 94 1.86 -10.47 2.70
C LEU A 94 3.00 -9.55 3.15
N GLU A 95 4.11 -9.57 2.43
CA GLU A 95 5.14 -8.54 2.54
C GLU A 95 4.77 -7.34 1.67
N ILE A 96 4.75 -6.15 2.27
CA ILE A 96 4.55 -4.88 1.57
C ILE A 96 5.85 -4.08 1.69
N ALA A 97 6.55 -3.91 0.58
CA ALA A 97 7.85 -3.24 0.55
C ALA A 97 8.03 -2.42 -0.75
N VAL A 98 8.95 -1.46 -0.70
CA VAL A 98 9.47 -0.77 -1.88
C VAL A 98 10.44 -1.73 -2.57
N GLN A 99 10.20 -2.02 -3.85
CA GLN A 99 11.14 -2.77 -4.70
C GLN A 99 12.27 -1.87 -5.21
#